data_AF-A0A502ECM1-F1
#
_entry.id   AF-A0A502ECM1-F1
#
_cell.length_a   1.000
_cell.length_b   1.000
_cell.length_c   1.000
_cell.angle_alpha   90.00
_cell.angle_beta   90.00
_cell.angle_gamma   90.00
#
_symmetry.space_group_name_H-M   'P 1'
#
loop_
_entity.id
_entity.type
_entity.pdbx_description
1 polymer ?
#
loop_
_entity_poly.entity_id
_entity_poly.type
_entity_poly.pdbx_seq_one_letter_code
_entity_poly.pdbx_strand_id
1 'polypeptide(L)'
;MAAVSLKVAGLFAGIGGLEIGMAAGGHHAQVLVENSPAALHVLRRRFPDAKLETDVRDVAALPKHTDLVVAGFPCQDLSSVGRKAGIVGARSSLVGEVLRLLEDGDVPWVVLENVPFLISLGQGAALRLITRALTELGYRWAYRVVDTNAFGLPQRRNRWYLVGSRVGDPRDVLLADDCPKPTVAARYPDVACGFYWTEGMRSFGWAVDAVPPIKCGSSVGVPSPPAIRLPSGSYVTPDLRDTERLQGFPVDWTAPADEVARPGERWRMVGNSVSVPAAAWIGGRLATPGHYDPSADQPWSGATWSRRAAWANLDGVVHTADVGPWPVWEPRLPLVDFLEFPGKPLSARAASGFLRRTGKGSLRFPDGFLDELTGYAARIPSTALR
;
A
#
# COMPACT_ATOMS: atom_id res chain seq x y z
N MET A 1 12.95 28.64 -4.42
CA MET A 1 13.40 28.26 -3.06
C MET A 1 14.10 26.90 -3.19
N ALA A 2 15.22 26.68 -2.50
CA ALA A 2 15.87 25.37 -2.52
C ALA A 2 14.95 24.32 -1.86
N ALA A 3 14.88 23.12 -2.43
CA ALA A 3 14.07 22.03 -1.88
C ALA A 3 14.54 21.69 -0.45
N VAL A 4 13.59 21.44 0.46
CA VAL A 4 13.90 21.10 1.85
C VAL A 4 14.27 19.61 1.95
N SER A 5 15.44 19.32 2.54
CA SER A 5 15.87 17.96 2.88
C SER A 5 15.45 17.62 4.31
N LEU A 6 14.58 16.63 4.49
CA LEU A 6 14.07 16.19 5.79
C LEU A 6 14.84 14.96 6.29
N LYS A 7 15.11 14.88 7.60
CA LYS A 7 15.63 13.69 8.27
C LYS A 7 14.49 12.77 8.67
N VAL A 8 14.49 11.56 8.13
CA VAL A 8 13.36 10.62 8.18
C VAL A 8 13.61 9.50 9.19
N ALA A 9 12.64 9.27 10.07
CA ALA A 9 12.52 8.03 10.84
C ALA A 9 11.45 7.14 10.21
N GLY A 10 11.86 5.98 9.68
CA GLY A 10 10.97 4.99 9.07
C GLY A 10 10.55 3.93 10.08
N LEU A 11 9.26 3.87 10.41
CA LEU A 11 8.69 2.87 11.30
C LEU A 11 7.95 1.81 10.49
N PHE A 12 8.10 0.53 10.86
CA PHE A 12 7.56 -0.59 10.07
C PHE A 12 8.08 -0.56 8.64
N ALA A 13 9.39 -0.34 8.48
CA ALA A 13 10.02 -0.01 7.20
C ALA A 13 9.86 -1.12 6.16
N GLY A 14 9.67 -2.38 6.58
CA GLY A 14 9.61 -3.53 5.69
C GLY A 14 10.87 -3.58 4.82
N ILE A 15 10.69 -3.48 3.51
CA ILE A 15 11.79 -3.44 2.54
C ILE A 15 12.14 -2.02 2.06
N GLY A 16 11.70 -0.97 2.75
CA GLY A 16 12.12 0.41 2.48
C GLY A 16 11.30 1.16 1.45
N GLY A 17 10.04 0.76 1.19
CA GLY A 17 9.25 1.34 0.11
C GLY A 17 8.92 2.83 0.29
N LEU A 18 8.59 3.23 1.53
CA LEU A 18 8.39 4.65 1.85
C LEU A 18 9.71 5.41 1.75
N GLU A 19 10.77 4.81 2.28
CA GLU A 19 12.10 5.40 2.40
C GLU A 19 12.73 5.70 1.05
N ILE A 20 12.63 4.80 0.06
CA ILE A 20 13.08 5.06 -1.31
C ILE A 20 12.29 6.25 -1.90
N GLY A 21 10.98 6.29 -1.68
CA GLY A 21 10.14 7.40 -2.15
C GLY A 21 10.54 8.73 -1.51
N MET A 22 10.79 8.75 -0.19
CA MET A 22 11.27 9.94 0.50
C MET A 22 12.65 10.38 -0.03
N ALA A 23 13.55 9.42 -0.30
CA ALA A 23 14.85 9.70 -0.89
C ALA A 23 14.75 10.31 -2.30
N ALA A 24 13.76 9.90 -3.11
CA ALA A 24 13.50 10.51 -4.41
C ALA A 24 13.09 12.00 -4.30
N GLY A 25 12.49 12.41 -3.18
CA GLY A 25 12.22 13.80 -2.84
C GLY A 25 13.41 14.56 -2.23
N GLY A 26 14.57 13.92 -2.08
CA GLY A 26 15.77 14.50 -1.47
C GLY A 26 15.79 14.43 0.06
N HIS A 27 14.96 13.58 0.69
CA HIS A 27 14.96 13.36 2.13
C HIS A 27 15.86 12.18 2.53
N HIS A 28 16.33 12.13 3.77
CA HIS A 28 17.33 11.15 4.21
C HIS A 28 16.85 10.31 5.39
N ALA A 29 16.80 8.98 5.23
CA ALA A 29 16.51 8.06 6.32
C ALA A 29 17.66 7.95 7.31
N GLN A 30 17.43 8.31 8.57
CA GLN A 30 18.44 8.21 9.65
C GLN A 30 18.25 6.97 10.52
N VAL A 31 17.01 6.55 10.73
CA VAL A 31 16.66 5.36 11.51
C VAL A 31 15.52 4.62 10.84
N LEU A 32 15.63 3.30 10.74
CA LEU A 32 14.59 2.41 10.24
C LEU A 32 14.28 1.34 11.29
N VAL A 33 13.00 1.13 11.56
CA VAL A 33 12.52 0.16 12.54
C VAL A 33 11.75 -0.94 11.84
N GLU A 34 12.20 -2.19 11.95
CA GLU A 34 11.60 -3.35 11.31
C GLU A 34 11.91 -4.63 12.10
N ASN A 35 10.90 -5.47 12.36
CA ASN A 35 11.07 -6.65 13.22
C ASN A 35 11.21 -7.97 12.45
N SER A 36 11.01 -7.98 11.13
CA SER A 36 11.27 -9.11 10.27
C SER A 36 12.77 -9.26 10.02
N PRO A 37 13.41 -10.36 10.44
CA PRO A 37 14.85 -10.56 10.21
C PRO A 37 15.23 -10.54 8.73
N ALA A 38 14.36 -11.06 7.86
CA ALA A 38 14.56 -11.06 6.42
C ALA A 38 14.53 -9.64 5.84
N ALA A 39 13.58 -8.81 6.29
CA ALA A 39 13.42 -7.45 5.84
C ALA A 39 14.56 -6.55 6.36
N LEU A 40 14.94 -6.71 7.63
CA LEU A 40 16.14 -6.08 8.21
C LEU A 40 17.40 -6.40 7.39
N HIS A 41 17.55 -7.65 6.93
CA HIS A 41 18.70 -8.02 6.12
C HIS A 41 18.69 -7.33 4.75
N VAL A 42 17.52 -7.14 4.12
CA VAL A 42 17.37 -6.29 2.93
C VAL A 42 17.75 -4.85 3.27
N LEU A 43 17.19 -4.28 4.34
CA LEU A 43 17.47 -2.89 4.74
C LEU A 43 18.95 -2.64 5.01
N ARG A 44 19.67 -3.55 5.67
CA ARG A 44 21.13 -3.45 5.88
C ARG A 44 21.92 -3.30 4.59
N ARG A 45 21.49 -3.99 3.52
CA ARG A 45 22.16 -3.93 2.21
C ARG A 45 21.77 -2.70 1.40
N ARG A 46 20.54 -2.20 1.59
CA ARG A 46 19.96 -1.12 0.77
C ARG A 46 20.07 0.27 1.38
N PHE A 47 20.17 0.35 2.72
CA PHE A 47 20.31 1.57 3.50
C PHE A 47 21.48 1.42 4.49
N PRO A 48 22.73 1.29 4.00
CA PRO A 48 23.88 1.01 4.87
C PRO A 48 24.16 2.12 5.88
N ASP A 49 23.75 3.37 5.58
CA ASP A 49 23.98 4.54 6.41
C ASP A 49 22.88 4.77 7.46
N ALA A 50 21.73 4.09 7.33
CA ALA A 50 20.63 4.23 8.27
C ALA A 50 20.85 3.33 9.49
N LYS A 51 20.61 3.87 10.69
CA LYS A 51 20.56 3.06 11.90
C LYS A 51 19.36 2.11 11.82
N LEU A 52 19.55 0.84 12.14
CA LEU A 52 18.46 -0.13 12.18
C LEU A 52 18.09 -0.49 13.62
N GLU A 53 16.80 -0.46 13.90
CA GLU A 53 16.18 -0.93 15.13
C GLU A 53 15.18 -2.05 14.80
N THR A 54 14.88 -2.91 15.77
CA THR A 54 14.07 -4.10 15.51
C THR A 54 12.59 -3.87 15.85
N ASP A 55 12.28 -3.67 17.13
CA ASP A 55 10.89 -3.53 17.57
C ASP A 55 10.58 -2.08 17.91
N VAL A 56 9.51 -1.53 17.35
CA VAL A 56 9.07 -0.16 17.62
C VAL A 56 8.72 0.06 19.09
N ARG A 57 8.30 -1.01 19.80
CA ARG A 57 7.98 -0.97 21.24
C ARG A 57 9.20 -0.74 22.11
N ASP A 58 10.39 -1.10 21.61
CA ASP A 58 11.66 -0.94 22.33
C ASP A 58 12.32 0.42 22.02
N VAL A 59 11.79 1.17 21.05
CA VAL A 59 12.30 2.51 20.71
C VAL A 59 11.83 3.50 21.76
N ALA A 60 12.73 3.90 22.67
CA ALA A 60 12.40 4.85 23.73
C ALA A 60 12.07 6.24 23.19
N ALA A 61 12.87 6.76 22.26
CA ALA A 61 12.70 8.06 21.64
C ALA A 61 13.24 8.08 20.21
N LEU A 62 12.70 8.97 19.38
CA LEU A 62 13.24 9.24 18.04
C LEU A 62 14.60 9.97 18.13
N PRO A 63 15.47 9.83 17.12
CA PRO A 63 16.68 10.63 17.04
C PRO A 63 16.38 12.13 17.11
N LYS A 64 17.27 12.90 17.75
CA LYS A 64 17.15 14.36 17.79
C LYS A 64 17.12 14.94 16.38
N HIS A 65 16.33 16.00 16.19
CA HIS A 65 16.15 16.64 14.88
C HIS A 65 15.57 15.69 13.82
N THR A 66 14.64 14.81 14.20
CA THR A 66 13.82 14.08 13.24
C THR A 66 12.78 15.03 12.66
N ASP A 67 12.82 15.26 11.34
CA ASP A 67 11.92 16.19 10.67
C ASP A 67 10.63 15.50 10.19
N LEU A 68 10.72 14.20 9.89
CA LEU A 68 9.64 13.40 9.33
C LEU A 68 9.62 11.99 9.92
N VAL A 69 8.44 11.54 10.34
CA VAL A 69 8.16 10.12 10.60
C VAL A 69 7.35 9.55 9.45
N VAL A 70 7.74 8.39 8.93
CA VAL A 70 6.94 7.64 7.95
C VAL A 70 6.59 6.26 8.51
N ALA A 71 5.35 5.80 8.35
CA ALA A 71 4.90 4.53 8.91
C ALA A 71 3.84 3.81 8.08
N GLY A 72 4.19 2.65 7.52
CA GLY A 72 3.26 1.69 6.90
C GLY A 72 2.79 0.63 7.90
N PHE A 73 1.96 1.03 8.85
CA PHE A 73 1.71 0.23 10.05
C PHE A 73 0.71 -0.94 9.82
N PRO A 74 0.87 -2.08 10.52
CA PRO A 74 -0.03 -3.22 10.35
C PRO A 74 -1.50 -2.91 10.74
N CYS A 75 -2.45 -3.28 9.86
CA CYS A 75 -3.89 -3.09 10.09
C CYS A 75 -4.50 -4.08 11.12
N GLN A 76 -3.79 -5.15 11.49
CA GLN A 76 -4.35 -6.30 12.22
C GLN A 76 -4.79 -5.92 13.66
N ASP A 77 -4.02 -5.10 14.35
CA ASP A 77 -4.28 -4.74 15.75
C ASP A 77 -5.43 -3.74 15.94
N LEU A 78 -5.76 -2.96 14.90
CA LEU A 78 -6.81 -1.95 14.93
C LEU A 78 -8.22 -2.54 15.08
N SER A 79 -8.39 -3.82 14.70
CA SER A 79 -9.64 -4.56 14.88
C SER A 79 -10.01 -4.77 16.37
N SER A 80 -9.01 -4.74 17.25
CA SER A 80 -9.19 -4.82 18.70
C SER A 80 -9.48 -3.45 19.33
N VAL A 81 -8.88 -2.38 18.78
CA VAL A 81 -9.08 -0.98 19.20
C VAL A 81 -10.53 -0.53 19.00
N GLY A 82 -11.17 -0.92 17.90
CA GLY A 82 -12.59 -0.64 17.66
C GLY A 82 -13.56 -1.25 18.69
N ARG A 83 -13.10 -2.22 19.51
CA ARG A 83 -13.89 -2.85 20.58
C ARG A 83 -13.53 -2.37 21.99
N LYS A 84 -12.38 -1.74 22.19
CA LYS A 84 -11.91 -1.22 23.48
C LYS A 84 -11.78 0.30 23.39
N ALA A 85 -12.83 1.02 23.78
CA ALA A 85 -12.83 2.48 23.78
C ALA A 85 -11.83 3.05 24.82
N GLY A 86 -10.84 3.82 24.36
CA GLY A 86 -9.98 4.65 25.22
C GLY A 86 -8.55 4.85 24.69
N ILE A 87 -7.93 5.97 25.10
CA ILE A 87 -6.50 6.30 24.85
C ILE A 87 -5.57 5.21 25.39
N VAL A 88 -5.97 4.56 26.50
CA VAL A 88 -5.26 3.40 27.07
C VAL A 88 -5.23 2.21 26.12
N GLY A 89 -6.27 1.99 25.32
CA GLY A 89 -6.31 0.95 24.30
C GLY A 89 -5.44 1.29 23.08
N ALA A 90 -5.33 2.58 22.73
CA ALA A 90 -4.47 3.05 21.66
C ALA A 90 -3.00 2.71 21.92
N ARG A 91 -2.51 2.94 23.15
CA ARG A 91 -1.14 2.61 23.60
C ARG A 91 -0.79 1.12 23.51
N SER A 92 -1.77 0.23 23.39
CA SER A 92 -1.53 -1.22 23.21
C SER A 92 -1.46 -1.67 21.75
N SER A 93 -1.68 -0.74 20.80
CA SER A 93 -1.65 -1.02 19.36
C SER A 93 -0.38 -0.46 18.71
N LEU A 94 0.05 -1.04 17.58
CA LEU A 94 1.26 -0.59 16.88
C LEU A 94 1.18 0.87 16.38
N VAL A 95 -0.01 1.37 16.03
CA VAL A 95 -0.18 2.80 15.72
C VAL A 95 -0.05 3.67 16.98
N GLY A 96 -0.35 3.13 18.16
CA GLY A 96 -0.12 3.80 19.44
C GLY A 96 1.35 4.04 19.73
N GLU A 97 2.24 3.12 19.31
CA GLU A 97 3.69 3.32 19.42
C GLU A 97 4.17 4.47 18.52
N VAL A 98 3.58 4.62 17.33
CA VAL A 98 3.84 5.79 16.47
C VAL A 98 3.42 7.06 17.21
N LEU A 99 2.19 7.10 17.73
CA LEU A 99 1.68 8.28 18.45
C LEU A 99 2.51 8.60 19.70
N ARG A 100 2.95 7.59 20.46
CA ARG A 100 3.85 7.76 21.61
C ARG A 100 5.17 8.42 21.20
N LEU A 101 5.78 7.93 20.12
CA LEU A 101 7.04 8.51 19.60
C LEU A 101 6.87 9.94 19.09
N LEU A 102 5.67 10.32 18.60
CA LEU A 102 5.34 11.69 18.20
C LEU A 102 4.97 12.60 19.39
N GLU A 103 4.48 12.04 20.49
CA GLU A 103 4.19 12.76 21.74
C GLU A 103 5.48 13.21 22.42
N ASP A 104 6.46 12.31 22.49
CA ASP A 104 7.79 12.58 23.07
C ASP A 104 8.72 13.36 22.12
N GLY A 105 8.36 13.44 20.83
CA GLY A 105 9.17 14.04 19.77
C GLY A 105 8.65 15.39 19.29
N ASP A 106 9.58 16.32 19.03
CA ASP A 106 9.26 17.53 18.24
C ASP A 106 9.46 17.23 16.74
N VAL A 107 8.50 16.49 16.18
CA VAL A 107 8.53 16.08 14.76
C VAL A 107 7.58 16.98 13.94
N PRO A 108 8.09 17.72 12.95
CA PRO A 108 7.26 18.59 12.12
C PRO A 108 6.23 17.86 11.24
N TRP A 109 6.59 16.69 10.68
CA TRP A 109 5.77 15.97 9.71
C TRP A 109 5.59 14.49 10.06
N VAL A 110 4.43 13.94 9.72
CA VAL A 110 4.17 12.49 9.76
C VAL A 110 3.46 12.04 8.49
N VAL A 111 3.89 10.90 7.93
CA VAL A 111 3.20 10.19 6.83
C VAL A 111 2.79 8.82 7.34
N LEU A 112 1.50 8.52 7.30
CA LEU A 112 0.96 7.20 7.63
C LEU A 112 0.40 6.54 6.37
N GLU A 113 0.63 5.24 6.22
CA GLU A 113 0.05 4.42 5.16
C GLU A 113 -0.76 3.26 5.76
N ASN A 114 -1.89 2.95 5.12
CA ASN A 114 -2.68 1.76 5.41
C ASN A 114 -3.57 1.34 4.25
N VAL A 115 -4.33 0.25 4.41
CA VAL A 115 -5.39 -0.14 3.47
C VAL A 115 -6.64 0.75 3.65
N PRO A 116 -7.42 1.00 2.58
CA PRO A 116 -8.63 1.83 2.66
C PRO A 116 -9.70 1.32 3.64
N PHE A 117 -9.65 0.03 3.98
CA PHE A 117 -10.57 -0.57 4.96
C PHE A 117 -10.50 0.12 6.34
N LEU A 118 -9.35 0.74 6.68
CA LEU A 118 -9.16 1.55 7.89
C LEU A 118 -10.28 2.57 8.12
N ILE A 119 -10.75 3.21 7.04
CA ILE A 119 -11.79 4.26 7.07
C ILE A 119 -13.09 3.74 7.68
N SER A 120 -13.44 2.47 7.40
CA SER A 120 -14.67 1.83 7.86
C SER A 120 -14.49 0.95 9.10
N LEU A 121 -13.25 0.70 9.51
CA LEU A 121 -12.94 -0.23 10.59
C LEU A 121 -13.52 0.26 11.92
N GLY A 122 -14.27 -0.62 12.60
CA GLY A 122 -14.98 -0.27 13.83
C GLY A 122 -15.95 0.89 13.65
N GLN A 123 -16.67 0.95 12.51
CA GLN A 123 -17.55 2.08 12.16
C GLN A 123 -16.80 3.44 12.17
N GLY A 124 -15.56 3.42 11.68
CA GLY A 124 -14.68 4.59 11.62
C GLY A 124 -14.03 4.98 12.95
N ALA A 125 -14.11 4.12 13.98
CA ALA A 125 -13.49 4.39 15.28
C ALA A 125 -11.96 4.41 15.19
N ALA A 126 -11.35 3.54 14.38
CA ALA A 126 -9.91 3.52 14.18
C ALA A 126 -9.41 4.83 13.56
N LEU A 127 -10.08 5.32 12.52
CA LEU A 127 -9.75 6.59 11.88
C LEU A 127 -9.95 7.77 12.85
N ARG A 128 -11.08 7.82 13.59
CA ARG A 128 -11.33 8.84 14.63
C ARG A 128 -10.23 8.90 15.67
N LEU A 129 -9.73 7.75 16.13
CA LEU A 129 -8.68 7.70 17.13
C LEU A 129 -7.38 8.29 16.61
N ILE A 130 -6.96 7.91 15.40
CA ILE A 130 -5.72 8.40 14.79
C ILE A 130 -5.81 9.91 14.56
N THR A 131 -6.89 10.38 13.92
CA THR A 131 -7.03 11.80 13.57
C THR A 131 -7.17 12.68 14.80
N ARG A 132 -7.92 12.24 15.81
CA ARG A 132 -8.04 12.97 17.08
C ARG A 132 -6.70 13.06 17.81
N ALA A 133 -5.97 11.95 17.93
CA ALA A 133 -4.67 11.94 18.58
C ALA A 133 -3.67 12.87 17.87
N LEU A 134 -3.65 12.87 16.52
CA LEU A 134 -2.83 13.80 15.76
C LEU A 134 -3.19 15.26 16.02
N THR A 135 -4.48 15.60 16.02
CA THR A 135 -4.94 16.97 16.36
C THR A 135 -4.57 17.36 17.80
N GLU A 136 -4.75 16.46 18.78
CA GLU A 136 -4.35 16.67 20.18
C GLU A 136 -2.82 16.86 20.33
N LEU A 137 -2.03 16.21 19.48
CA LEU A 137 -0.58 16.38 19.37
C LEU A 137 -0.16 17.61 18.55
N GLY A 138 -1.11 18.47 18.15
CA GLY A 138 -0.84 19.72 17.43
C GLY A 138 -0.63 19.58 15.92
N TYR A 139 -0.99 18.45 15.31
CA TYR A 139 -0.92 18.27 13.87
C TYR A 139 -2.25 18.66 13.19
N ARG A 140 -2.16 19.51 12.17
CA ARG A 140 -3.17 19.51 11.09
C ARG A 140 -2.98 18.23 10.29
N TRP A 141 -4.03 17.70 9.68
CA TRP A 141 -3.88 16.50 8.86
C TRP A 141 -4.78 16.52 7.62
N ALA A 142 -4.33 15.81 6.59
CA ALA A 142 -5.11 15.46 5.41
C ALA A 142 -4.89 13.97 5.11
N TYR A 143 -5.89 13.28 4.61
CA TYR A 143 -5.73 11.94 4.04
C TYR A 143 -6.33 11.85 2.65
N ARG A 144 -5.80 10.90 1.87
CA ARG A 144 -6.30 10.52 0.55
C ARG A 144 -6.13 9.04 0.30
N VAL A 145 -7.13 8.43 -0.35
CA VAL A 145 -7.02 7.09 -0.93
C VAL A 145 -6.50 7.21 -2.35
N VAL A 146 -5.34 6.63 -2.62
CA VAL A 146 -4.63 6.71 -3.91
C VAL A 146 -4.56 5.33 -4.56
N ASP A 147 -4.84 5.25 -5.86
CA ASP A 147 -4.65 4.04 -6.68
C ASP A 147 -3.26 4.07 -7.32
N THR A 148 -2.38 3.12 -6.98
CA THR A 148 -1.01 3.10 -7.50
C THR A 148 -0.94 2.93 -9.02
N ASN A 149 -2.04 2.52 -9.66
CA ASN A 149 -2.13 2.46 -11.12
C ASN A 149 -1.99 3.84 -11.79
N ALA A 150 -2.06 4.94 -11.04
CA ALA A 150 -1.79 6.28 -11.54
C ALA A 150 -0.30 6.54 -11.85
N PHE A 151 0.63 5.79 -11.26
CA PHE A 151 2.07 6.07 -11.33
C PHE A 151 2.81 5.14 -12.29
N GLY A 152 2.25 4.87 -13.47
CA GLY A 152 2.94 4.08 -14.49
C GLY A 152 2.97 2.55 -14.23
N LEU A 153 2.38 2.07 -13.14
CA LEU A 153 2.40 0.66 -12.74
C LEU A 153 1.11 -0.06 -13.17
N PRO A 154 1.14 -1.20 -13.87
CA PRO A 154 -0.04 -2.00 -14.18
C PRO A 154 -0.50 -2.84 -12.96
N GLN A 155 -0.69 -2.18 -11.81
CA GLN A 155 -1.23 -2.76 -10.59
C GLN A 155 -2.32 -1.84 -10.02
N ARG A 156 -3.54 -2.36 -9.89
CA ARG A 156 -4.64 -1.67 -9.21
C ARG A 156 -4.55 -1.88 -7.71
N ARG A 157 -3.95 -0.94 -6.99
CA ARG A 157 -3.77 -1.02 -5.53
C ARG A 157 -4.14 0.31 -4.90
N ASN A 158 -5.29 0.33 -4.24
CA ASN A 158 -5.72 1.46 -3.44
C ASN A 158 -5.04 1.42 -2.07
N ARG A 159 -4.47 2.55 -1.65
CA ARG A 159 -3.90 2.77 -0.31
C ARG A 159 -4.36 4.08 0.28
N TRP A 160 -4.60 4.07 1.57
CA TRP A 160 -4.90 5.25 2.36
C TRP A 160 -3.58 5.83 2.84
N TYR A 161 -3.34 7.09 2.50
CA TYR A 161 -2.21 7.88 2.97
C TYR A 161 -2.74 9.04 3.79
N LEU A 162 -2.10 9.32 4.92
CA LEU A 162 -2.34 10.50 5.74
C LEU A 162 -1.04 11.27 5.92
N VAL A 163 -1.10 12.58 5.74
CA VAL A 163 -0.03 13.52 6.10
C VAL A 163 -0.51 14.36 7.27
N GLY A 164 0.28 14.39 8.34
CA GLY A 164 0.13 15.31 9.46
C GLY A 164 1.25 16.35 9.44
N SER A 165 0.95 17.59 9.79
CA SER A 165 1.94 18.68 9.86
C SER A 165 1.73 19.63 11.04
N ARG A 166 2.83 20.00 11.70
CA ARG A 166 2.90 21.13 12.65
C ARG A 166 3.31 22.43 11.96
N VAL A 167 4.15 22.37 10.93
CA VAL A 167 4.83 23.53 10.34
C VAL A 167 4.31 23.97 8.96
N GLY A 168 3.57 23.12 8.24
CA GLY A 168 3.03 23.42 6.90
C GLY A 168 1.61 22.90 6.69
N ASP A 169 1.10 23.01 5.47
CA ASP A 169 -0.25 22.54 5.14
C ASP A 169 -0.21 21.09 4.60
N PRO A 170 -0.80 20.11 5.29
CA PRO A 170 -0.85 18.73 4.79
C PRO A 170 -1.68 18.58 3.50
N ARG A 171 -2.58 19.53 3.21
CA ARG A 171 -3.41 19.52 1.99
C ARG A 171 -2.57 19.81 0.76
N ASP A 172 -1.59 20.70 0.87
CA ASP A 172 -0.64 21.01 -0.20
C ASP A 172 0.26 19.83 -0.56
N VAL A 173 0.33 18.81 0.31
CA VAL A 173 1.07 17.57 0.07
C VAL A 173 0.21 16.51 -0.64
N LEU A 174 -1.03 16.29 -0.18
CA LEU A 174 -1.84 15.17 -0.67
C LEU A 174 -2.96 15.53 -1.63
N LEU A 175 -3.46 16.77 -1.57
CA LEU A 175 -4.72 17.16 -2.23
C LEU A 175 -4.50 18.13 -3.39
N ALA A 176 -3.34 18.78 -3.47
CA ALA A 176 -3.03 19.75 -4.52
C ALA A 176 -3.03 19.18 -5.95
N ASP A 177 -2.79 17.88 -6.10
CA ASP A 177 -2.74 17.20 -7.39
C ASP A 177 -4.01 16.38 -7.62
N ASP A 178 -4.70 16.56 -8.75
CA ASP A 178 -5.76 15.63 -9.15
C ASP A 178 -5.82 15.51 -10.68
N CYS A 179 -5.95 14.27 -11.14
CA CYS A 179 -5.94 13.95 -12.56
C CYS A 179 -7.10 12.99 -12.88
N PRO A 180 -7.94 13.28 -13.88
CA PRO A 180 -8.94 12.33 -14.32
C PRO A 180 -8.25 11.12 -14.97
N LYS A 181 -8.68 9.92 -14.59
CA LYS A 181 -8.25 8.70 -15.27
C LYS A 181 -8.67 8.75 -16.75
N PRO A 182 -7.76 8.58 -17.72
CA PRO A 182 -8.10 8.44 -19.13
C PRO A 182 -9.07 7.28 -19.38
N THR A 183 -10.00 7.51 -20.30
CA THR A 183 -10.91 6.46 -20.77
C THR A 183 -10.19 5.60 -21.79
N VAL A 184 -9.60 4.50 -21.35
CA VAL A 184 -8.95 3.51 -22.24
C VAL A 184 -9.89 2.31 -22.42
N ALA A 185 -10.20 1.97 -23.67
CA ALA A 185 -11.10 0.88 -24.05
C ALA A 185 -10.40 -0.50 -24.04
N ALA A 186 -9.54 -0.78 -23.07
CA ALA A 186 -8.98 -2.11 -22.89
C ALA A 186 -10.07 -3.06 -22.37
N ARG A 187 -10.30 -4.18 -23.06
CA ARG A 187 -11.34 -5.14 -22.71
C ARG A 187 -10.81 -6.57 -22.83
N TYR A 188 -11.34 -7.42 -21.97
CA TYR A 188 -11.20 -8.87 -22.12
C TYR A 188 -11.92 -9.30 -23.41
N PRO A 189 -11.37 -10.24 -24.20
CA PRO A 189 -10.15 -11.03 -23.95
C PRO A 189 -8.87 -10.47 -24.59
N ASP A 190 -8.88 -9.26 -25.13
CA ASP A 190 -7.77 -8.76 -25.98
C ASP A 190 -6.52 -8.31 -25.19
N VAL A 191 -6.67 -8.12 -23.88
CA VAL A 191 -5.59 -7.69 -22.98
C VAL A 191 -5.32 -8.70 -21.88
N ALA A 192 -4.15 -8.57 -21.23
CA ALA A 192 -3.86 -9.36 -20.05
C ALA A 192 -4.77 -8.94 -18.89
N CYS A 193 -5.29 -9.91 -18.13
CA CYS A 193 -6.18 -9.64 -17.01
C CYS A 193 -5.71 -10.36 -15.75
N GLY A 194 -5.41 -9.60 -14.70
CA GLY A 194 -5.04 -10.16 -13.40
C GLY A 194 -6.25 -10.51 -12.54
N PHE A 195 -6.16 -11.58 -11.76
CA PHE A 195 -7.21 -12.01 -10.83
C PHE A 195 -6.68 -12.79 -9.63
N TYR A 196 -7.45 -12.82 -8.54
CA TYR A 196 -7.15 -13.68 -7.39
C TYR A 196 -7.93 -14.97 -7.44
N TRP A 197 -7.21 -16.09 -7.40
CA TRP A 197 -7.82 -17.41 -7.40
C TRP A 197 -8.23 -17.89 -6.00
N THR A 198 -7.72 -17.28 -4.93
CA THR A 198 -7.96 -17.69 -3.53
C THR A 198 -9.24 -17.09 -2.93
N GLU A 199 -9.72 -15.98 -3.49
CA GLU A 199 -10.97 -15.33 -3.11
C GLU A 199 -12.06 -15.74 -4.11
N GLY A 200 -13.03 -16.56 -3.68
CA GLY A 200 -14.07 -17.04 -4.59
C GLY A 200 -15.49 -16.95 -4.04
N MET A 201 -15.67 -16.42 -2.83
CA MET A 201 -17.00 -16.32 -2.22
C MET A 201 -17.54 -14.88 -2.17
N ARG A 202 -16.70 -13.84 -2.14
CA ARG A 202 -17.12 -12.45 -1.85
C ARG A 202 -16.43 -11.34 -2.66
N SER A 203 -15.29 -11.60 -3.32
CA SER A 203 -14.64 -10.65 -4.24
C SER A 203 -13.90 -11.41 -5.34
N PHE A 204 -14.03 -10.97 -6.60
CA PHE A 204 -13.39 -11.59 -7.78
C PHE A 204 -11.96 -11.07 -8.01
N GLY A 205 -11.57 -9.97 -7.35
CA GLY A 205 -10.20 -9.45 -7.42
C GLY A 205 -9.69 -9.22 -8.85
N TRP A 206 -10.56 -8.79 -9.76
CA TRP A 206 -10.28 -8.68 -11.20
C TRP A 206 -9.69 -7.31 -11.57
N ALA A 207 -8.68 -7.34 -12.45
CA ALA A 207 -8.05 -6.16 -13.03
C ALA A 207 -7.83 -6.37 -14.52
N VAL A 208 -8.32 -5.43 -15.34
CA VAL A 208 -8.13 -5.42 -16.80
C VAL A 208 -6.86 -4.64 -17.13
N ASP A 209 -5.98 -5.25 -17.92
CA ASP A 209 -4.66 -4.71 -18.29
C ASP A 209 -3.83 -4.26 -17.08
N ALA A 210 -4.00 -4.98 -15.97
CA ALA A 210 -3.33 -4.77 -14.70
C ALA A 210 -3.49 -6.00 -13.81
N VAL A 211 -2.70 -6.09 -12.74
CA VAL A 211 -2.92 -7.06 -11.66
C VAL A 211 -3.68 -6.43 -10.48
N PRO A 212 -4.46 -7.22 -9.72
CA PRO A 212 -4.99 -6.77 -8.43
C PRO A 212 -3.86 -6.57 -7.41
N PRO A 213 -4.14 -5.96 -6.23
CA PRO A 213 -3.10 -5.65 -5.25
C PRO A 213 -2.35 -6.92 -4.83
N ILE A 214 -1.02 -6.95 -4.86
CA ILE A 214 -0.24 -8.14 -4.44
C ILE A 214 -0.51 -8.44 -2.96
N LYS A 215 -0.88 -9.69 -2.65
CA LYS A 215 -1.27 -10.16 -1.31
C LYS A 215 -0.29 -11.19 -0.77
N CYS A 216 -0.11 -11.13 0.54
CA CYS A 216 0.46 -12.20 1.34
C CYS A 216 -0.69 -13.18 1.64
N GLY A 217 -0.56 -14.46 1.28
CA GLY A 217 -1.66 -15.42 1.34
C GLY A 217 -2.22 -15.67 2.75
N SER A 218 -3.37 -16.35 2.81
CA SER A 218 -4.08 -16.71 4.05
C SER A 218 -3.24 -17.57 4.99
N SER A 219 -3.51 -17.46 6.31
CA SER A 219 -3.20 -18.25 7.53
C SER A 219 -2.06 -19.30 7.58
N VAL A 220 -1.63 -19.88 6.48
CA VAL A 220 -0.61 -20.95 6.36
C VAL A 220 0.72 -20.39 5.86
N GLY A 221 0.87 -19.06 5.73
CA GLY A 221 2.14 -18.42 5.34
C GLY A 221 2.59 -18.70 3.90
N VAL A 222 1.73 -19.29 3.05
CA VAL A 222 2.03 -19.52 1.64
C VAL A 222 1.68 -18.27 0.84
N PRO A 223 2.65 -17.63 0.16
CA PRO A 223 2.36 -16.48 -0.68
C PRO A 223 1.43 -16.88 -1.82
N SER A 224 0.42 -16.06 -2.09
CA SER A 224 -0.53 -16.28 -3.18
C SER A 224 -0.39 -15.13 -4.17
N PRO A 225 0.41 -15.32 -5.25
CA PRO A 225 0.47 -14.34 -6.32
C PRO A 225 -0.92 -13.97 -6.87
N PRO A 226 -1.07 -12.87 -7.62
CA PRO A 226 -2.17 -12.79 -8.56
C PRO A 226 -1.92 -13.76 -9.72
N ALA A 227 -3.00 -14.32 -10.29
CA ALA A 227 -2.93 -15.00 -11.58
C ALA A 227 -3.15 -13.96 -12.68
N ILE A 228 -2.64 -14.24 -13.88
CA ILE A 228 -2.76 -13.40 -15.05
C ILE A 228 -3.23 -14.29 -16.19
N ARG A 229 -4.37 -13.94 -16.79
CA ARG A 229 -4.80 -14.46 -18.08
C ARG A 229 -4.16 -13.59 -19.15
N LEU A 230 -3.29 -14.15 -19.99
CA LEU A 230 -2.61 -13.45 -21.08
C LEU A 230 -3.51 -13.39 -22.33
N PRO A 231 -3.34 -12.43 -23.25
CA PRO A 231 -4.06 -12.36 -24.53
C PRO A 231 -4.07 -13.68 -25.31
N SER A 232 -2.99 -14.46 -25.21
CA SER A 232 -2.84 -15.78 -25.80
C SER A 232 -3.78 -16.87 -25.25
N GLY A 233 -4.54 -16.59 -24.19
CA GLY A 233 -5.37 -17.55 -23.47
C GLY A 233 -4.62 -18.43 -22.48
N SER A 234 -3.31 -18.17 -22.28
CA SER A 234 -2.52 -18.82 -21.24
C SER A 234 -2.74 -18.18 -19.87
N TYR A 235 -2.64 -18.97 -18.81
CA TYR A 235 -2.74 -18.49 -17.43
C TYR A 235 -1.41 -18.66 -16.71
N VAL A 236 -0.91 -17.59 -16.11
CA VAL A 236 0.39 -17.58 -15.40
C VAL A 236 0.29 -16.89 -14.05
N THR A 237 1.23 -17.16 -13.16
CA THR A 237 1.56 -16.29 -12.02
C THR A 237 2.85 -15.53 -12.37
N PRO A 238 2.94 -14.21 -12.11
CA PRO A 238 4.11 -13.44 -12.46
C PRO A 238 5.35 -13.89 -11.69
N ASP A 239 6.53 -13.62 -12.25
CA ASP A 239 7.81 -13.79 -11.54
C ASP A 239 7.90 -12.80 -10.37
N LEU A 240 8.68 -13.16 -9.35
CA LEU A 240 8.90 -12.32 -8.19
C LEU A 240 9.52 -10.95 -8.56
N ARG A 241 10.43 -10.93 -9.53
CA ARG A 241 11.09 -9.71 -10.01
C ARG A 241 10.11 -8.77 -10.70
N ASP A 242 9.14 -9.31 -11.43
CA ASP A 242 8.04 -8.52 -11.98
C ASP A 242 7.14 -7.98 -10.87
N THR A 243 6.94 -8.71 -9.77
CA THR A 243 6.20 -8.16 -8.63
C THR A 243 6.94 -7.09 -7.84
N GLU A 244 8.28 -7.15 -7.75
CA GLU A 244 9.08 -6.03 -7.23
C GLU A 244 8.86 -4.79 -8.10
N ARG A 245 8.95 -4.95 -9.43
CA ARG A 245 8.69 -3.88 -10.41
C ARG A 245 7.26 -3.36 -10.34
N LEU A 246 6.26 -4.22 -10.14
CA LEU A 246 4.85 -3.81 -9.97
C LEU A 246 4.62 -2.97 -8.70
N GLN A 247 5.52 -3.03 -7.72
CA GLN A 247 5.54 -2.16 -6.53
C GLN A 247 6.48 -0.95 -6.71
N GLY A 248 7.16 -0.85 -7.87
CA GLY A 248 8.10 0.20 -8.24
C GLY A 248 9.51 0.01 -7.70
N PHE A 249 9.87 -1.18 -7.22
CA PHE A 249 11.24 -1.49 -6.84
C PHE A 249 12.09 -1.90 -8.05
N PRO A 250 13.42 -1.66 -8.01
CA PRO A 250 14.35 -2.31 -8.92
C PRO A 250 14.26 -3.84 -8.85
N VAL A 251 14.61 -4.49 -9.96
CA VAL A 251 14.76 -5.95 -10.00
C VAL A 251 15.73 -6.42 -8.93
N ASP A 252 15.36 -7.51 -8.25
CA ASP A 252 16.12 -8.16 -7.18
C ASP A 252 16.36 -7.27 -5.95
N TRP A 253 15.51 -6.28 -5.74
CA TRP A 253 15.53 -5.45 -4.54
C TRP A 253 15.55 -6.30 -3.26
N THR A 254 14.72 -7.35 -3.20
CA THR A 254 14.59 -8.25 -2.05
C THR A 254 15.51 -9.47 -2.08
N ALA A 255 16.36 -9.62 -3.11
CA ALA A 255 17.29 -10.76 -3.24
C ALA A 255 18.18 -11.02 -2.01
N PRO A 256 18.65 -10.01 -1.24
CA PRO A 256 19.41 -10.29 -0.03
C PRO A 256 18.70 -11.24 0.95
N ALA A 257 17.37 -11.21 1.02
CA ALA A 257 16.63 -12.08 1.94
C ALA A 257 16.80 -13.57 1.65
N ASP A 258 17.18 -13.98 0.43
CA ASP A 258 17.45 -15.39 0.13
C ASP A 258 18.63 -15.95 0.94
N GLU A 259 19.51 -15.09 1.48
CA GLU A 259 20.61 -15.48 2.36
C GLU A 259 20.14 -15.92 3.75
N VAL A 260 18.97 -15.46 4.20
CA VAL A 260 18.53 -15.57 5.61
C VAL A 260 17.09 -16.07 5.78
N ALA A 261 16.32 -16.20 4.70
CA ALA A 261 14.89 -16.49 4.75
C ALA A 261 14.50 -17.72 3.94
N ARG A 262 13.33 -18.28 4.28
CA ARG A 262 12.76 -19.41 3.54
C ARG A 262 12.19 -18.97 2.19
N PRO A 263 12.11 -19.88 1.21
CA PRO A 263 11.42 -19.62 -0.06
C PRO A 263 10.01 -19.06 0.16
N GLY A 264 9.68 -17.98 -0.56
CA GLY A 264 8.39 -17.30 -0.47
C GLY A 264 8.36 -16.10 0.48
N GLU A 265 9.34 -15.95 1.38
CA GLU A 265 9.39 -14.80 2.28
C GLU A 265 9.56 -13.48 1.52
N ARG A 266 10.34 -13.47 0.43
CA ARG A 266 10.45 -12.33 -0.48
C ARG A 266 9.09 -11.86 -1.01
N TRP A 267 8.23 -12.80 -1.37
CA TRP A 267 6.88 -12.45 -1.83
C TRP A 267 6.05 -11.77 -0.75
N ARG A 268 6.18 -12.24 0.50
CA ARG A 268 5.50 -11.63 1.65
C ARG A 268 5.96 -10.19 1.85
N MET A 269 7.26 -9.94 1.75
CA MET A 269 7.82 -8.61 1.87
C MET A 269 7.32 -7.67 0.76
N VAL A 270 7.32 -8.13 -0.50
CA VAL A 270 6.83 -7.35 -1.66
C VAL A 270 5.33 -7.05 -1.55
N GLY A 271 4.50 -8.02 -1.13
CA GLY A 271 3.05 -7.78 -0.98
C GLY A 271 2.70 -6.74 0.10
N ASN A 272 3.47 -6.75 1.19
CA ASN A 272 3.31 -5.82 2.32
C ASN A 272 3.93 -4.44 2.08
N SER A 273 4.79 -4.28 1.07
CA SER A 273 5.47 -3.00 0.85
C SER A 273 4.51 -1.89 0.39
N VAL A 274 4.90 -0.66 0.70
CA VAL A 274 4.33 0.53 0.08
C VAL A 274 4.87 0.65 -1.35
N SER A 275 4.05 1.19 -2.26
CA SER A 275 4.45 1.47 -3.64
C SER A 275 5.46 2.63 -3.66
N VAL A 276 6.62 2.39 -4.27
CA VAL A 276 7.72 3.37 -4.32
C VAL A 276 7.30 4.66 -5.06
N PRO A 277 6.66 4.61 -6.26
CA PRO A 277 6.22 5.83 -6.94
C PRO A 277 5.19 6.65 -6.16
N ALA A 278 4.26 6.00 -5.47
CA ALA A 278 3.30 6.70 -4.62
C ALA A 278 4.00 7.40 -3.45
N ALA A 279 4.99 6.74 -2.83
CA ALA A 279 5.82 7.35 -1.79
C ALA A 279 6.70 8.49 -2.34
N ALA A 280 7.21 8.35 -3.57
CA ALA A 280 8.02 9.36 -4.25
C ALA A 280 7.22 10.63 -4.55
N TRP A 281 5.96 10.49 -4.96
CA TRP A 281 5.05 11.63 -5.11
C TRP A 281 4.88 12.40 -3.80
N ILE A 282 4.63 11.70 -2.68
CA ILE A 282 4.52 12.33 -1.35
C ILE A 282 5.84 13.00 -0.96
N GLY A 283 6.98 12.32 -1.14
CA GLY A 283 8.31 12.88 -0.86
C GLY A 283 8.60 14.15 -1.67
N GLY A 284 8.30 14.13 -2.98
CA GLY A 284 8.43 15.31 -3.84
C GLY A 284 7.56 16.48 -3.39
N ARG A 285 6.32 16.21 -2.95
CA ARG A 285 5.41 17.23 -2.42
C ARG A 285 5.77 17.72 -1.02
N LEU A 286 6.43 16.92 -0.20
CA LEU A 286 7.02 17.39 1.07
C LEU A 286 8.19 18.35 0.82
N ALA A 287 9.02 18.06 -0.20
CA ALA A 287 10.13 18.92 -0.60
C ALA A 287 9.66 20.21 -1.30
N THR A 288 8.61 20.12 -2.11
CA THR A 288 8.00 21.23 -2.87
C THR A 288 6.47 21.14 -2.80
N PRO A 289 5.85 21.69 -1.74
CA PRO A 289 4.39 21.67 -1.58
C PRO A 289 3.67 22.34 -2.75
N GLY A 290 2.49 21.81 -3.08
CA GLY A 290 1.59 22.43 -4.04
C GLY A 290 0.79 23.58 -3.44
N HIS A 291 -0.37 23.83 -4.02
CA HIS A 291 -1.39 24.68 -3.42
C HIS A 291 -2.76 24.02 -3.60
N TYR A 292 -3.42 23.72 -2.50
CA TYR A 292 -4.79 23.21 -2.49
C TYR A 292 -5.75 24.32 -2.05
N ASP A 293 -6.80 24.55 -2.84
CA ASP A 293 -7.89 25.47 -2.47
C ASP A 293 -9.03 24.71 -1.77
N PRO A 294 -9.23 24.89 -0.45
CA PRO A 294 -10.28 24.22 0.31
C PRO A 294 -11.64 24.95 0.24
N SER A 295 -11.78 26.02 -0.55
CA SER A 295 -12.97 26.89 -0.53
C SER A 295 -14.30 26.18 -0.81
N ALA A 296 -14.27 25.10 -1.60
CA ALA A 296 -15.44 24.29 -1.93
C ALA A 296 -15.70 23.14 -0.92
N ASP A 297 -14.75 22.85 -0.02
CA ASP A 297 -14.81 21.69 0.86
C ASP A 297 -15.83 21.85 1.99
N GLN A 298 -16.67 20.83 2.14
CA GLN A 298 -17.77 20.88 3.10
C GLN A 298 -17.40 20.22 4.43
N PRO A 299 -17.82 20.81 5.58
CA PRO A 299 -17.71 20.16 6.87
C PRO A 299 -18.40 18.80 6.87
N TRP A 300 -17.74 17.82 7.47
CA TRP A 300 -18.26 16.47 7.61
C TRP A 300 -19.40 16.41 8.63
N SER A 301 -20.52 15.82 8.24
CA SER A 301 -21.75 15.74 9.05
C SER A 301 -21.79 14.63 10.09
N GLY A 302 -20.70 13.86 10.26
CA GLY A 302 -20.58 12.84 11.30
C GLY A 302 -21.11 11.44 10.95
N ALA A 303 -21.80 11.25 9.82
CA ALA A 303 -22.46 9.98 9.50
C ALA A 303 -21.49 8.89 8.99
N THR A 304 -20.75 9.19 7.92
CA THR A 304 -19.77 8.27 7.33
C THR A 304 -18.56 9.03 6.84
N TRP A 305 -17.36 8.56 7.17
CA TRP A 305 -16.12 9.16 6.67
C TRP A 305 -16.06 9.12 5.14
N SER A 306 -15.48 10.16 4.54
CA SER A 306 -15.16 10.17 3.12
C SER A 306 -14.30 8.96 2.76
N ARG A 307 -14.67 8.25 1.69
CA ARG A 307 -13.88 7.12 1.18
C ARG A 307 -12.74 7.56 0.27
N ARG A 308 -12.63 8.85 -0.05
CA ARG A 308 -11.67 9.41 -0.98
C ARG A 308 -10.64 10.25 -0.25
N ALA A 309 -11.05 11.41 0.27
CA ALA A 309 -10.16 12.32 0.98
C ALA A 309 -10.92 13.13 2.03
N ALA A 310 -10.22 13.51 3.09
CA ALA A 310 -10.68 14.48 4.08
C ALA A 310 -9.49 15.12 4.78
N TRP A 311 -9.72 16.25 5.45
CA TRP A 311 -8.70 16.95 6.22
C TRP A 311 -9.31 17.62 7.45
N ALA A 312 -8.47 18.02 8.40
CA ALA A 312 -8.87 18.88 9.51
C ALA A 312 -7.72 19.80 9.94
N ASN A 313 -8.10 20.98 10.41
CA ASN A 313 -7.20 21.89 11.10
C ASN A 313 -7.15 21.59 12.61
N LEU A 314 -6.51 22.47 13.37
CA LEU A 314 -6.39 22.34 14.82
C LEU A 314 -7.71 22.60 15.58
N ASP A 315 -8.72 23.12 14.90
CA ASP A 315 -10.09 23.23 15.42
C ASP A 315 -10.80 21.87 15.51
N GLY A 316 -10.22 20.82 14.92
CA GLY A 316 -10.77 19.48 14.89
C GLY A 316 -11.99 19.31 13.96
N VAL A 317 -12.37 20.35 13.21
CA VAL A 317 -13.47 20.26 12.25
C VAL A 317 -12.96 19.50 11.03
N VAL A 318 -13.61 18.36 10.75
CA VAL A 318 -13.27 17.54 9.59
C VAL A 318 -13.99 18.09 8.36
N HIS A 319 -13.29 18.24 7.25
CA HIS A 319 -13.82 18.62 5.95
C HIS A 319 -13.62 17.49 4.93
N THR A 320 -14.59 17.31 4.04
CA THR A 320 -14.47 16.37 2.91
C THR A 320 -13.89 17.09 1.71
N ALA A 321 -12.83 16.52 1.12
CA ALA A 321 -12.21 17.01 -0.09
C ALA A 321 -12.69 16.21 -1.32
N ASP A 322 -13.04 16.90 -2.40
CA ASP A 322 -13.45 16.27 -3.67
C ASP A 322 -12.26 16.10 -4.62
N VAL A 323 -11.31 15.26 -4.21
CA VAL A 323 -10.23 14.78 -5.09
C VAL A 323 -10.41 13.30 -5.43
N GLY A 324 -10.06 12.93 -6.65
CA GLY A 324 -10.01 11.55 -7.11
C GLY A 324 -8.87 10.74 -6.48
N PRO A 325 -8.78 9.43 -6.78
CA PRO A 325 -7.70 8.58 -6.30
C PRO A 325 -6.40 8.68 -7.12
N TRP A 326 -6.34 9.59 -8.09
CA TRP A 326 -5.24 9.71 -9.03
C TRP A 326 -4.63 11.12 -8.93
N PRO A 327 -3.57 11.31 -8.13
CA PRO A 327 -2.87 12.60 -8.11
C PRO A 327 -2.21 12.91 -9.46
N VAL A 328 -1.75 11.86 -10.15
CA VAL A 328 -1.14 11.93 -11.47
C VAL A 328 -1.75 10.85 -12.35
N TRP A 329 -1.52 10.92 -13.65
CA TRP A 329 -1.70 9.78 -14.54
C TRP A 329 -0.51 9.65 -15.47
N GLU A 330 0.46 8.83 -15.07
CA GLU A 330 1.63 8.51 -15.88
C GLU A 330 1.30 7.42 -16.91
N PRO A 331 1.75 7.58 -18.17
CA PRO A 331 1.67 6.51 -19.15
C PRO A 331 2.31 5.22 -18.64
N ARG A 332 1.69 4.08 -18.94
CA ARG A 332 2.23 2.77 -18.59
C ARG A 332 2.23 1.82 -19.77
N LEU A 333 3.12 0.84 -19.71
CA LEU A 333 3.07 -0.30 -20.62
C LEU A 333 1.78 -1.11 -20.38
N PRO A 334 1.22 -1.73 -21.43
CA PRO A 334 0.28 -2.84 -21.28
C PRO A 334 0.87 -3.90 -20.34
N LEU A 335 0.04 -4.59 -19.54
CA LEU A 335 0.54 -5.55 -18.55
C LEU A 335 1.39 -6.66 -19.21
N VAL A 336 1.03 -7.11 -20.41
CA VAL A 336 1.80 -8.13 -21.13
C VAL A 336 3.21 -7.65 -21.50
N ASP A 337 3.36 -6.39 -21.87
CA ASP A 337 4.65 -5.78 -22.24
C ASP A 337 5.44 -5.34 -21.02
N PHE A 338 4.75 -5.10 -19.90
CA PHE A 338 5.39 -4.80 -18.63
C PHE A 338 6.15 -6.02 -18.10
N LEU A 339 5.61 -7.24 -18.23
CA LEU A 339 6.23 -8.45 -17.70
C LEU A 339 7.52 -8.79 -18.45
N GLU A 340 8.67 -8.72 -17.77
CA GLU A 340 9.98 -8.98 -18.37
C GLU A 340 10.45 -10.41 -18.15
N PHE A 341 9.91 -11.09 -17.14
CA PHE A 341 10.37 -12.42 -16.73
C PHE A 341 9.29 -13.47 -17.01
N PRO A 342 9.69 -14.70 -17.37
CA PRO A 342 8.74 -15.75 -17.70
C PRO A 342 7.90 -16.11 -16.47
N GLY A 343 6.60 -15.85 -16.55
CA GLY A 343 5.64 -16.28 -15.55
C GLY A 343 5.57 -17.80 -15.44
N LYS A 344 5.19 -18.30 -14.26
CA LYS A 344 4.96 -19.74 -14.06
C LYS A 344 3.53 -20.09 -14.49
N PRO A 345 3.31 -21.15 -15.28
CA PRO A 345 1.96 -21.60 -15.61
C PRO A 345 1.11 -21.81 -14.34
N LEU A 346 -0.13 -21.33 -14.37
CA LEU A 346 -1.05 -21.48 -13.25
C LEU A 346 -1.33 -22.97 -13.02
N SER A 347 -1.07 -23.47 -11.81
CA SER A 347 -1.21 -24.91 -11.54
C SER A 347 -2.65 -25.41 -11.68
N ALA A 348 -2.81 -26.68 -12.06
CA ALA A 348 -4.12 -27.35 -12.11
C ALA A 348 -4.87 -27.24 -10.77
N ARG A 349 -4.13 -27.37 -9.65
CA ARG A 349 -4.69 -27.22 -8.30
C ARG A 349 -5.23 -25.82 -8.04
N ALA A 350 -4.52 -24.78 -8.48
CA ALA A 350 -4.96 -23.40 -8.33
C ALA A 350 -6.20 -23.10 -9.18
N ALA A 351 -6.18 -23.51 -10.45
CA ALA A 351 -7.29 -23.33 -11.39
C ALA A 351 -8.57 -24.06 -10.91
N SER A 352 -8.47 -25.38 -10.66
CA SER A 352 -9.61 -26.18 -10.18
C SER A 352 -10.12 -25.73 -8.80
N GLY A 353 -9.20 -25.33 -7.91
CA GLY A 353 -9.55 -24.80 -6.61
C GLY A 353 -10.38 -23.51 -6.71
N PHE A 354 -10.07 -22.66 -7.68
CA PHE A 354 -10.83 -21.45 -7.95
C PHE A 354 -12.19 -21.73 -8.58
N LEU A 355 -12.27 -22.54 -9.64
CA LEU A 355 -13.52 -22.93 -10.28
C LEU A 355 -14.51 -23.55 -9.27
N ARG A 356 -14.02 -24.35 -8.32
CA ARG A 356 -14.85 -24.92 -7.24
C ARG A 356 -15.41 -23.86 -6.28
N ARG A 357 -14.67 -22.76 -6.05
CA ARG A 357 -15.12 -21.67 -5.18
C ARG A 357 -16.10 -20.75 -5.90
N THR A 358 -15.87 -20.46 -7.19
CA THR A 358 -16.74 -19.57 -7.96
C THR A 358 -18.16 -20.11 -8.08
N GLY A 359 -18.34 -21.42 -8.23
CA GLY A 359 -19.66 -22.07 -8.25
C GLY A 359 -20.45 -22.01 -6.92
N LYS A 360 -19.82 -21.53 -5.83
CA LYS A 360 -20.46 -21.35 -4.51
C LYS A 360 -20.69 -19.88 -4.15
N GLY A 361 -20.26 -18.94 -4.99
CA GLY A 361 -20.30 -17.50 -4.74
C GLY A 361 -21.26 -16.76 -5.68
N SER A 362 -21.52 -15.49 -5.38
CA SER A 362 -22.36 -14.59 -6.20
C SER A 362 -21.54 -13.68 -7.14
N LEU A 363 -20.30 -14.06 -7.44
CA LEU A 363 -19.38 -13.26 -8.24
C LEU A 363 -19.76 -13.27 -9.72
N ARG A 364 -19.62 -12.12 -10.36
CA ARG A 364 -19.79 -11.96 -11.81
C ARG A 364 -18.42 -11.95 -12.49
N PHE A 365 -18.32 -12.66 -13.60
CA PHE A 365 -17.11 -12.83 -14.40
C PHE A 365 -17.37 -12.28 -15.81
N PRO A 366 -16.33 -11.86 -16.55
CA PRO A 366 -16.46 -11.60 -17.98
C PRO A 366 -16.99 -12.84 -18.71
N ASP A 367 -17.78 -12.60 -19.76
CA ASP A 367 -18.34 -13.68 -20.57
C ASP A 367 -17.23 -14.57 -21.14
N GLY A 368 -17.40 -15.89 -21.06
CA GLY A 368 -16.44 -16.89 -21.54
C GLY A 368 -15.19 -17.11 -20.67
N PHE A 369 -14.94 -16.29 -19.63
CA PHE A 369 -13.75 -16.45 -18.78
C PHE A 369 -13.73 -17.79 -18.02
N LEU A 370 -14.87 -18.20 -17.45
CA LEU A 370 -14.95 -19.46 -16.70
C LEU A 370 -14.82 -20.68 -17.62
N ASP A 371 -15.34 -20.60 -18.85
CA ASP A 371 -15.23 -21.67 -19.83
C ASP A 371 -13.79 -21.82 -20.32
N GLU A 372 -13.10 -20.70 -20.61
CA GLU A 372 -11.69 -20.68 -20.98
C GLU A 372 -10.81 -21.29 -19.87
N LEU A 373 -11.06 -20.90 -18.61
CA LEU A 373 -10.31 -21.41 -17.47
C LEU A 373 -10.59 -22.90 -17.20
N THR A 374 -11.82 -23.35 -17.44
CA THR A 374 -12.20 -24.77 -17.36
C THR A 374 -11.47 -25.58 -18.42
N GLY A 375 -11.44 -25.10 -19.67
CA GLY A 375 -10.67 -25.71 -20.74
C GLY A 375 -9.18 -25.75 -20.45
N TYR A 376 -8.62 -24.67 -19.88
CA TYR A 376 -7.23 -24.63 -19.42
C TYR A 376 -6.96 -25.69 -18.35
N ALA A 377 -7.79 -25.77 -17.30
CA ALA A 377 -7.62 -26.73 -16.22
C ALA A 377 -7.68 -28.19 -16.70
N ALA A 378 -8.49 -28.49 -17.72
CA ALA A 378 -8.59 -29.82 -18.32
C ALA A 378 -7.36 -30.23 -19.15
N ARG A 379 -6.62 -29.27 -19.70
CA ARG A 379 -5.42 -29.52 -20.55
C ARG A 379 -4.14 -29.74 -19.76
N ILE A 380 -4.10 -29.37 -18.48
CA ILE A 380 -2.89 -29.51 -17.64
C ILE A 380 -2.85 -30.92 -17.04
N PRO A 381 -1.77 -31.70 -17.24
CA PRO A 381 -1.63 -33.00 -16.61
C PRO A 381 -1.72 -32.92 -15.08
N SER A 382 -2.51 -33.82 -14.48
CA SER A 382 -2.69 -33.97 -13.01
C SER A 382 -1.38 -34.26 -12.25
N THR A 383 -0.29 -34.56 -12.94
CA THR A 383 0.98 -35.07 -12.39
C THR A 383 1.85 -34.06 -11.64
N ALA A 384 1.41 -32.82 -11.42
CA ALA A 384 2.09 -31.86 -10.53
C ALA A 384 1.62 -31.95 -9.06
N LEU A 385 1.44 -33.17 -8.55
CA LEU A 385 1.15 -33.48 -7.15
C LEU A 385 2.31 -34.30 -6.55
N ARG A 386 3.48 -33.67 -6.41
CA ARG A 386 4.49 -34.08 -5.42
C ARG A 386 5.08 -32.84 -4.77
#